data_AF-A0AAU3JKX5-F1
#
_entry.id   AF-A0AAU3JKX5-F1
#
_cell.length_a   1.000
_cell.length_b   1.000
_cell.length_c   1.000
_cell.angle_alpha   90.00
_cell.angle_beta   90.00
_cell.angle_gamma   90.00
#
_symmetry.space_group_name_H-M   'P 1'
#
loop_
_entity.id
_entity.type
_entity.pdbx_description
1 polymer ?
#
loop_
_entity_poly.entity_id
_entity_poly.type
_entity_poly.pdbx_seq_one_letter_code
_entity_poly.pdbx_strand_id
1 'polypeptide(L)'
;MTPRSPKANAVLVQALGSGIRSTGNGLTDLPVLLRRVVEEEAWRAFITPLGRLVEHERFVDFVAAPPTEGLGATMELIRKIVADDPVACDLLDQAVAGRQGRRRDLLDDIQKVAEAAAPSGTSRAAGLRRLRKNRPDLHAEVLAGRMSTHAAMIRAGFRQRKLSIPVSSTEDAAMALRRHLEPDQLTELVRLLTVDNREQRLG
;
A
#
# COMPACT_ATOMS: atom_id res chain seq x y z
N MET A 1 15.72 20.74 -0.99
CA MET A 1 14.96 21.08 0.24
C MET A 1 15.97 21.47 1.30
N THR A 2 15.88 22.68 1.84
CA THR A 2 16.75 23.16 2.92
C THR A 2 16.44 22.34 4.18
N PRO A 3 17.43 21.73 4.86
CA PRO A 3 17.17 20.95 6.06
C PRO A 3 16.58 21.88 7.14
N ARG A 4 15.38 21.54 7.64
CA ARG A 4 14.76 22.27 8.74
C ARG A 4 15.62 22.16 9.99
N SER A 5 15.55 23.19 10.82
CA SER A 5 16.24 23.14 12.12
C SER A 5 15.63 22.05 13.01
N PRO A 6 16.43 21.36 13.84
CA PRO A 6 15.93 20.34 14.76
C PRO A 6 14.85 20.84 15.73
N LYS A 7 14.82 22.15 16.01
CA LYS A 7 13.75 22.82 16.78
C LYS A 7 12.42 22.87 16.01
N ALA A 8 12.46 23.13 14.70
CA ALA A 8 11.26 23.13 13.86
C ALA A 8 10.70 21.71 13.68
N ASN A 9 11.57 20.70 13.63
CA ASN A 9 11.16 19.29 13.57
C ASN A 9 10.41 18.86 14.84
N ALA A 10 10.85 19.35 16.01
CA ALA A 10 10.22 19.06 17.28
C ALA A 10 8.73 19.44 17.30
N VAL A 11 8.38 20.59 16.72
CA VAL A 11 6.97 21.06 16.65
C VAL A 11 6.10 20.05 15.87
N LEU A 12 6.60 19.53 14.75
CA LEU A 12 5.86 18.53 13.97
C LEU A 12 5.71 17.21 14.71
N VAL A 13 6.79 16.71 15.32
CA VAL A 13 6.80 15.46 16.08
C VAL A 13 5.84 15.55 17.27
N GLN A 14 5.83 16.68 17.98
CA GLN A 14 4.91 16.91 19.08
C GLN A 14 3.46 17.01 18.63
N ALA A 15 3.18 17.72 17.53
CA ALA A 15 1.84 17.81 16.96
C ALA A 15 1.31 16.42 16.57
N LEU A 16 2.15 15.60 15.91
CA LEU A 16 1.82 14.22 15.56
C LEU A 16 1.57 13.35 16.81
N GLY A 17 2.48 13.39 17.78
CA GLY A 17 2.34 12.61 19.02
C GLY A 17 1.11 13.01 19.84
N SER A 18 0.80 14.30 19.90
CA SER A 18 -0.40 14.82 20.56
C SER A 18 -1.67 14.36 19.84
N GLY A 19 -1.67 14.41 18.51
CA GLY A 19 -2.79 13.97 17.68
C GLY A 19 -3.08 12.48 17.85
N ILE A 20 -2.05 11.62 17.94
CA ILE A 20 -2.22 10.18 18.14
C ILE A 20 -2.83 9.87 19.51
N ARG A 21 -2.49 10.64 20.55
CA ARG A 21 -3.00 10.46 21.91
C ARG A 21 -4.42 11.02 22.11
N SER A 22 -4.85 11.98 21.29
CA SER A 22 -6.17 12.61 21.41
C SER A 22 -7.15 11.96 20.43
N THR A 23 -8.02 11.08 20.94
CA THR A 23 -8.97 10.28 20.13
C THR A 23 -10.20 11.05 19.62
N GLY A 24 -10.28 12.38 19.80
CA GLY A 24 -11.52 13.15 19.59
C GLY A 24 -11.64 13.91 18.27
N ASN A 25 -10.63 14.73 17.91
CA ASN A 25 -10.76 15.72 16.82
C ASN A 25 -9.57 15.74 15.83
N GLY A 26 -8.50 14.96 16.05
CA GLY A 26 -7.26 15.03 15.26
C GLY A 26 -7.15 14.06 14.08
N LEU A 27 -8.11 13.13 13.92
CA LEU A 27 -8.02 12.03 12.95
C LEU A 27 -7.98 12.49 11.48
N THR A 28 -8.59 13.64 11.16
CA THR A 28 -8.62 14.16 9.79
C THR A 28 -7.25 14.76 9.37
N ASP A 29 -6.52 15.35 10.31
CA ASP A 29 -5.23 16.00 10.04
C ASP A 29 -4.01 15.09 10.31
N LEU A 30 -4.23 13.97 11.01
CA LEU A 30 -3.18 13.01 11.35
C LEU A 30 -2.45 12.43 10.12
N PRO A 31 -3.15 11.99 9.05
CA PRO A 31 -2.48 11.54 7.83
C PRO A 31 -1.61 12.64 7.19
N VAL A 32 -2.10 13.88 7.17
CA VAL A 32 -1.38 15.04 6.62
C VAL A 32 -0.10 15.32 7.41
N LEU A 33 -0.19 15.29 8.75
CA LEU A 33 0.95 15.46 9.65
C LEU A 33 1.97 14.34 9.49
N LEU A 34 1.52 13.08 9.38
CA LEU A 34 2.40 11.95 9.17
C LEU A 34 3.17 12.07 7.85
N ARG A 35 2.50 12.48 6.76
CA ARG A 35 3.16 12.74 5.47
C ARG A 35 4.27 13.76 5.61
N ARG A 36 4.00 14.90 6.24
CA ARG A 36 5.02 15.95 6.45
C ARG A 36 6.19 15.46 7.28
N VAL A 37 5.94 14.71 8.36
CA VAL A 37 7.01 14.15 9.19
C VAL A 37 7.91 13.20 8.38
N VAL A 38 7.31 12.35 7.54
CA VAL A 38 8.05 11.39 6.70
C VAL A 38 8.80 12.07 5.56
N GLU A 39 8.14 12.95 4.79
CA GLU A 39 8.72 13.65 3.63
C GLU A 39 9.86 14.58 4.03
N GLU A 40 9.73 15.28 5.16
CA GLU A 40 10.75 16.20 5.65
C GLU A 40 11.81 15.51 6.52
N GLU A 41 11.71 14.20 6.70
CA GLU A 41 12.57 13.40 7.58
C GLU A 41 12.67 13.96 9.01
N ALA A 42 11.65 14.68 9.48
CA ALA A 42 11.63 15.38 10.77
C ALA A 42 11.75 14.40 11.97
N TRP A 43 11.37 13.14 11.76
CA TRP A 43 11.52 12.06 12.74
C TRP A 43 12.97 11.62 12.98
N ARG A 44 13.89 11.91 12.04
CA ARG A 44 15.29 11.46 12.12
C ARG A 44 16.10 12.20 13.16
N ALA A 45 15.86 13.50 13.31
CA ALA A 45 16.58 14.35 14.25
C ALA A 45 15.68 15.50 14.71
N PHE A 46 15.38 15.53 16.01
CA PHE A 46 14.62 16.61 16.62
C PHE A 46 15.07 16.86 18.05
N ILE A 47 14.80 18.07 18.55
CA ILE A 47 15.11 18.44 19.93
C ILE A 47 13.86 18.23 20.79
N THR A 48 13.99 17.42 21.83
CA THR A 48 12.92 17.21 22.81
C THR A 48 12.64 18.49 23.61
N PRO A 49 11.48 18.61 24.29
CA PRO A 49 11.21 19.75 25.18
C PRO A 49 12.26 19.95 26.28
N LEU A 50 12.98 18.89 26.64
CA LEU A 50 14.07 18.88 27.61
C LEU A 50 15.41 19.34 27.01
N GLY A 51 15.44 19.79 25.76
CA GLY A 51 16.64 20.26 25.07
C GLY A 51 17.57 19.15 24.55
N ARG A 52 17.20 17.88 24.73
CA ARG A 52 17.98 16.73 24.25
C ARG A 52 17.75 16.51 22.76
N LEU A 53 18.83 16.37 21.99
CA LEU A 53 18.79 15.90 20.61
C LEU A 53 18.50 14.39 20.59
N VAL A 54 17.45 14.01 19.87
CA VAL A 54 17.09 12.61 19.64
C VAL A 54 17.25 12.31 18.17
N GLU A 55 17.92 11.21 17.88
CA GLU A 55 18.17 10.73 16.53
C GLU A 55 17.65 9.30 16.36
N HIS A 56 16.98 9.04 15.23
CA HIS A 56 16.47 7.72 14.88
C HIS A 56 16.97 7.29 13.51
N GLU A 57 17.54 6.10 13.44
CA GLU A 57 18.01 5.52 12.16
C GLU A 57 16.87 4.91 11.34
N ARG A 58 15.81 4.43 12.01
CA ARG A 58 14.68 3.74 11.39
C ARG A 58 13.38 4.36 11.88
N PHE A 59 12.43 4.52 10.95
CA PHE A 59 11.13 5.07 11.27
C PHE A 59 10.35 4.23 12.30
N VAL A 60 10.55 2.91 12.28
CA VAL A 60 9.92 1.98 13.23
C VAL A 60 10.39 2.25 14.67
N ASP A 61 11.67 2.58 14.85
CA ASP A 61 12.24 2.87 16.16
C ASP A 61 11.66 4.17 16.73
N PHE A 62 11.49 5.19 15.88
CA PHE A 62 10.80 6.42 16.22
C PHE A 62 9.33 6.21 16.64
N VAL A 63 8.61 5.33 15.94
CA VAL A 63 7.20 5.04 16.25
C VAL A 63 7.07 4.35 17.61
N ALA A 64 7.94 3.37 17.89
CA ALA A 64 7.94 2.61 19.13
C ALA A 64 8.55 3.36 20.33
N ALA A 65 9.46 4.31 20.07
CA ALA A 65 10.13 5.09 21.11
C ALA A 65 9.11 5.87 21.97
N PRO A 66 9.38 6.04 23.27
CA PRO A 66 8.44 6.66 24.21
C PRO A 66 8.10 8.10 23.78
N PRO A 67 6.95 8.67 24.19
CA PRO A 67 6.48 9.99 23.77
C PRO A 67 7.47 11.17 23.95
N THR A 68 8.47 11.01 24.82
CA THR A 68 9.57 11.95 25.02
C THR A 68 10.59 11.93 23.89
N GLU A 69 10.77 10.78 23.24
CA GLU A 69 11.78 10.51 22.22
C GLU A 69 11.16 10.00 20.91
N GLY A 70 9.84 9.91 20.80
CA GLY A 70 9.12 9.30 19.68
C GLY A 70 7.61 9.46 19.80
N LEU A 71 6.86 8.48 19.27
CA LEU A 71 5.40 8.51 19.26
C LEU A 71 4.74 7.66 20.37
N GLY A 72 5.44 6.67 20.91
CA GLY A 72 4.91 5.72 21.87
C GLY A 72 3.74 4.90 21.29
N ALA A 73 3.77 4.64 19.99
CA ALA A 73 2.69 4.01 19.24
C ALA A 73 3.16 2.69 18.61
N THR A 74 2.21 1.89 18.11
CA THR A 74 2.54 0.69 17.34
C THR A 74 2.47 0.99 15.84
N MET A 75 3.26 0.25 15.05
CA MET A 75 3.19 0.35 13.58
C MET A 75 1.80 -0.01 13.04
N GLU A 76 1.06 -0.88 13.73
CA GLU A 76 -0.33 -1.20 13.37
C GLU A 76 -1.26 -0.01 13.54
N LEU A 77 -1.12 0.75 14.63
CA LEU A 77 -1.89 1.97 14.85
C LEU A 77 -1.60 3.00 13.75
N ILE A 78 -0.32 3.21 13.41
CA ILE A 78 0.06 4.12 12.32
C ILE A 78 -0.53 3.66 10.98
N ARG A 79 -0.48 2.36 10.67
CA ARG A 79 -1.11 1.80 9.45
C ARG A 79 -2.61 2.01 9.42
N LYS A 80 -3.29 1.88 10.56
CA LYS A 80 -4.73 2.11 10.67
C LYS A 80 -5.09 3.58 10.43
N ILE A 81 -4.28 4.51 10.93
CA ILE A 81 -4.47 5.96 10.74
C ILE A 81 -4.36 6.33 9.25
N VAL A 82 -3.43 5.73 8.50
CA VAL A 82 -3.23 6.05 7.08
C VAL A 82 -4.05 5.19 6.12
N ALA A 83 -4.86 4.25 6.61
CA ALA A 83 -5.48 3.22 5.78
C ALA A 83 -6.33 3.79 4.63
N ASP A 84 -6.97 4.93 4.85
CA ASP A 84 -7.83 5.60 3.88
C ASP A 84 -7.10 6.66 3.02
N ASP A 85 -5.84 6.97 3.31
CA ASP A 85 -4.99 7.88 2.51
C ASP A 85 -3.93 7.08 1.73
N PRO A 86 -4.12 6.88 0.40
CA PRO A 86 -3.19 6.10 -0.42
C PRO A 86 -1.79 6.70 -0.49
N VAL A 87 -1.69 8.04 -0.41
CA VAL A 87 -0.42 8.77 -0.47
C VAL A 87 0.34 8.57 0.83
N ALA A 88 -0.35 8.71 1.98
CA ALA A 88 0.26 8.49 3.28
C ALA A 88 0.68 7.02 3.48
N CYS A 89 -0.11 6.07 2.98
CA CYS A 89 0.26 4.65 2.94
C CYS A 89 1.55 4.40 2.15
N ASP A 90 1.67 4.95 0.94
CA ASP A 90 2.86 4.74 0.11
C ASP A 90 4.11 5.38 0.72
N LEU A 91 3.98 6.58 1.28
CA LEU A 91 5.07 7.26 2.00
C LEU A 91 5.52 6.49 3.24
N LEU A 92 4.57 5.95 4.01
CA LEU A 92 4.87 5.10 5.17
C LEU A 92 5.61 3.82 4.75
N ASP A 93 5.12 3.15 3.69
CA ASP A 93 5.76 1.96 3.14
C ASP A 93 7.19 2.27 2.65
N GLN A 94 7.41 3.45 2.05
CA GLN A 94 8.73 3.92 1.64
C GLN A 94 9.68 4.13 2.82
N ALA A 95 9.23 4.82 3.85
CA ALA A 95 10.00 5.09 5.05
C ALA A 95 10.42 3.80 5.77
N VAL A 96 9.56 2.78 5.76
CA VAL A 96 9.84 1.47 6.36
C VAL A 96 10.73 0.61 5.46
N ALA A 97 10.51 0.62 4.15
CA ALA A 97 11.28 -0.21 3.20
C ALA A 97 12.70 0.29 2.95
N GLY A 98 12.97 1.59 3.17
CA GLY A 98 14.25 2.25 2.84
C GLY A 98 15.51 1.64 3.48
N ARG A 99 15.39 0.81 4.52
CA ARG A 99 16.50 0.06 5.11
C ARG A 99 16.07 -1.31 5.65
N GLN A 100 15.62 -2.21 4.79
CA GLN A 100 15.90 -3.62 5.03
C GLN A 100 17.42 -3.77 4.81
N GLY A 101 18.18 -3.91 5.90
CA GLY A 101 19.63 -3.76 5.92
C GLY A 101 20.31 -4.48 4.76
N ARG A 102 21.22 -3.77 4.09
CA ARG A 102 22.27 -4.40 3.29
C ARG A 102 23.12 -5.23 4.27
N ARG A 103 22.74 -6.50 4.49
CA ARG A 103 23.63 -7.46 5.15
C ARG A 103 24.86 -7.58 4.26
N ARG A 104 26.00 -7.08 4.73
CA ARG A 104 27.28 -7.20 4.01
C ARG A 104 27.92 -8.59 4.20
N ASP A 105 27.22 -9.50 4.88
CA ASP A 105 27.82 -10.75 5.36
C ASP A 105 27.20 -12.02 4.74
N LEU A 106 26.60 -11.93 3.56
CA LEU A 106 26.19 -13.12 2.79
C LEU A 106 26.86 -13.11 1.42
N LEU A 107 28.15 -13.44 1.45
CA LEU A 107 28.73 -14.27 0.40
C LEU A 107 28.24 -15.70 0.66
N ASP A 108 27.90 -16.40 -0.41
CA ASP A 108 27.50 -17.81 -0.47
C ASP A 108 26.12 -18.16 0.09
N ASP A 109 25.08 -18.03 -0.75
CA ASP A 109 24.45 -19.20 -1.38
C ASP A 109 23.20 -18.80 -2.18
N ILE A 110 23.21 -19.17 -3.45
CA ILE A 110 22.05 -19.12 -4.34
C ILE A 110 21.17 -20.30 -3.97
N GLN A 111 20.26 -20.16 -2.99
CA GLN A 111 19.00 -20.93 -2.92
C GLN A 111 18.14 -20.47 -1.73
N LYS A 112 16.82 -20.34 -2.00
CA LYS A 112 15.72 -20.01 -1.07
C LYS A 112 15.64 -18.55 -0.60
N VAL A 113 15.26 -17.65 -1.52
CA VAL A 113 14.41 -16.51 -1.13
C VAL A 113 12.97 -17.01 -0.97
N ALA A 114 12.79 -17.94 -0.03
CA ALA A 114 11.48 -18.20 0.55
C ALA A 114 11.27 -17.13 1.61
N GLU A 115 10.29 -16.26 1.36
CA GLU A 115 9.48 -15.65 2.43
C GLU A 115 10.29 -14.92 3.52
N ALA A 116 11.14 -13.97 3.12
CA ALA A 116 11.38 -12.83 3.99
C ALA A 116 10.06 -12.06 4.09
N ALA A 117 9.22 -12.48 5.05
CA ALA A 117 7.89 -12.01 5.39
C ALA A 117 7.55 -10.70 4.67
N ALA A 118 6.96 -10.83 3.48
CA ALA A 118 6.37 -9.67 2.82
C ALA A 118 5.41 -9.08 3.85
N PRO A 119 5.55 -7.80 4.25
CA PRO A 119 4.63 -7.22 5.21
C PRO A 119 3.25 -7.45 4.64
N SER A 120 2.39 -8.11 5.42
CA SER A 120 0.98 -8.43 5.12
C SER A 120 0.15 -7.14 5.03
N GLY A 121 0.64 -6.18 4.25
CA GLY A 121 -0.12 -5.06 3.77
C GLY A 121 -1.14 -5.61 2.80
N THR A 122 -2.37 -5.17 2.99
CA THR A 122 -3.54 -5.48 2.16
C THR A 122 -3.17 -5.58 0.67
N SER A 123 -3.94 -6.36 -0.08
CA SER A 123 -3.76 -6.55 -1.52
C SER A 123 -3.66 -5.23 -2.33
N ARG A 124 -4.06 -4.10 -1.73
CA ARG A 124 -3.86 -2.72 -2.15
C ARG A 124 -2.41 -2.23 -2.01
N ALA A 125 -1.79 -2.31 -0.83
CA ALA A 125 -0.41 -1.86 -0.60
C ALA A 125 0.60 -2.62 -1.48
N ALA A 126 0.44 -3.94 -1.59
CA ALA A 126 1.24 -4.75 -2.51
C ALA A 126 1.05 -4.34 -3.98
N GLY A 127 -0.16 -3.94 -4.35
CA GLY A 127 -0.48 -3.43 -5.69
C GLY A 127 0.21 -2.09 -6.00
N LEU A 128 0.16 -1.13 -5.07
CA LEU A 128 0.82 0.17 -5.20
C LEU A 128 2.34 0.01 -5.40
N ARG A 129 3.00 -0.80 -4.57
CA ARG A 129 4.44 -1.08 -4.70
C ARG A 129 4.81 -1.64 -6.08
N ARG A 130 3.99 -2.53 -6.63
CA ARG A 130 4.22 -3.14 -7.95
C ARG A 130 3.97 -2.15 -9.10
N LEU A 131 2.94 -1.31 -8.99
CA LEU A 131 2.68 -0.23 -9.94
C LEU A 131 3.84 0.76 -9.96
N ARG A 132 4.30 1.22 -8.81
CA ARG A 132 5.44 2.14 -8.71
C ARG A 132 6.68 1.64 -9.45
N LYS A 133 6.99 0.35 -9.35
CA LYS A 133 8.18 -0.25 -9.97
C LYS A 133 8.05 -0.42 -11.48
N ASN A 134 6.89 -0.86 -11.96
CA ASN A 134 6.74 -1.34 -13.34
C ASN A 134 5.89 -0.41 -14.23
N ARG A 135 5.01 0.41 -13.63
CA ARG A 135 4.07 1.34 -14.30
C ARG A 135 3.89 2.62 -13.46
N PRO A 136 4.93 3.49 -13.40
CA PRO A 136 4.89 4.70 -12.58
C PRO A 136 3.82 5.71 -13.04
N ASP A 137 3.43 5.67 -14.31
CA ASP A 137 2.33 6.44 -14.89
C ASP A 137 0.98 6.11 -14.22
N LEU A 138 0.65 4.81 -14.13
CA LEU A 138 -0.57 4.33 -13.49
C LEU A 138 -0.50 4.49 -11.96
N HIS A 139 0.71 4.42 -11.38
CA HIS A 139 0.91 4.74 -9.98
C HIS A 139 0.51 6.19 -9.66
N ALA A 140 0.91 7.15 -10.50
CA ALA A 140 0.56 8.55 -10.33
C ALA A 140 -0.96 8.80 -10.45
N GLU A 141 -1.66 8.10 -11.35
CA GLU A 141 -3.12 8.20 -11.44
C GLU A 141 -3.84 7.68 -10.20
N VAL A 142 -3.31 6.63 -9.56
CA VAL A 142 -3.87 6.10 -8.32
C VAL A 142 -3.62 7.04 -7.15
N LEU A 143 -2.41 7.61 -7.04
CA LEU A 143 -2.09 8.61 -6.01
C LEU A 143 -2.94 9.88 -6.17
N ALA A 144 -3.23 10.28 -7.40
CA ALA A 144 -4.10 11.42 -7.69
C ALA A 144 -5.60 11.15 -7.45
N GLY A 145 -5.97 9.94 -7.00
CA GLY A 145 -7.37 9.56 -6.73
C GLY A 145 -8.23 9.39 -7.99
N ARG A 146 -7.67 9.50 -9.20
CA ARG A 146 -8.39 9.35 -10.46
C ARG A 146 -8.69 7.89 -10.80
N MET A 147 -7.90 6.96 -10.26
CA MET A 147 -8.05 5.53 -10.50
C MET A 147 -7.86 4.73 -9.21
N SER A 148 -8.61 3.63 -9.04
CA SER A 148 -8.37 2.71 -7.93
C SER A 148 -7.13 1.86 -8.18
N THR A 149 -6.44 1.43 -7.12
CA THR A 149 -5.29 0.51 -7.23
C THR A 149 -5.64 -0.76 -8.00
N HIS A 150 -6.87 -1.28 -7.81
CA HIS A 150 -7.34 -2.47 -8.51
C HIS A 150 -7.49 -2.23 -10.02
N ALA A 151 -8.12 -1.13 -10.41
CA ALA A 151 -8.29 -0.76 -11.82
C ALA A 151 -6.93 -0.52 -12.50
N ALA A 152 -6.01 0.18 -11.83
CA ALA A 152 -4.66 0.40 -12.34
C ALA A 152 -3.88 -0.92 -12.50
N MET A 153 -4.04 -1.86 -11.56
CA MET A 153 -3.42 -3.19 -11.65
C MET A 153 -3.96 -4.02 -12.83
N ILE A 154 -5.26 -3.90 -13.15
CA ILE A 154 -5.86 -4.52 -14.34
C ILE A 154 -5.32 -3.86 -15.61
N ARG A 155 -5.31 -2.52 -15.64
CA ARG A 155 -4.81 -1.74 -16.79
C ARG A 155 -3.32 -1.98 -17.06
N ALA A 156 -2.54 -2.24 -16.02
CA ALA A 156 -1.13 -2.62 -16.11
C ALA A 156 -0.91 -4.08 -16.54
N GLY A 157 -1.97 -4.88 -16.69
CA GLY A 157 -1.88 -6.32 -17.01
C GLY A 157 -1.39 -7.19 -15.86
N PHE A 158 -1.21 -6.66 -14.64
CA PHE A 158 -0.76 -7.43 -13.48
C PHE A 158 -1.87 -8.29 -12.87
N ARG A 159 -3.13 -7.98 -13.17
CA ARG A 159 -4.31 -8.76 -12.74
C ARG A 159 -5.29 -8.87 -13.89
N GLN A 160 -5.89 -10.05 -14.06
CA GLN A 160 -7.00 -10.22 -14.98
C GLN A 160 -8.32 -9.82 -14.34
N ARG A 161 -9.21 -9.22 -15.14
CA ARG A 161 -10.57 -8.90 -14.72
C ARG A 161 -11.36 -10.21 -14.60
N LYS A 162 -12.00 -10.44 -13.46
CA LYS A 162 -12.95 -11.55 -13.28
C LYS A 162 -14.37 -11.02 -13.37
N LEU A 163 -15.25 -11.78 -14.00
CA LEU A 163 -16.69 -11.54 -14.02
C LEU A 163 -17.36 -12.55 -13.08
N SER A 164 -18.17 -12.06 -12.14
CA SER A 164 -19.03 -12.93 -11.32
C SER A 164 -20.35 -13.10 -12.06
N ILE A 165 -20.70 -14.35 -12.36
CA ILE A 165 -21.89 -14.67 -13.15
C ILE A 165 -22.82 -15.50 -12.26
N PRO A 166 -24.08 -15.06 -12.04
CA PRO A 166 -25.08 -15.89 -11.38
C PRO A 166 -25.38 -17.11 -12.26
N VAL A 167 -25.22 -18.31 -11.71
CA VAL A 167 -25.45 -19.60 -12.40
C VAL A 167 -26.84 -20.19 -12.10
N SER A 168 -27.67 -19.45 -11.37
CA SER A 168 -29.03 -19.87 -10.98
C SER A 168 -30.00 -19.93 -12.15
N SER A 169 -29.78 -19.13 -13.19
CA SER A 169 -30.54 -19.14 -14.44
C SER A 169 -29.57 -19.03 -15.62
N THR A 170 -29.82 -19.82 -16.65
CA THR A 170 -29.08 -19.76 -17.92
C THR A 170 -29.30 -18.43 -18.65
N GLU A 171 -30.48 -17.82 -18.51
CA GLU A 171 -30.78 -16.51 -19.06
C GLU A 171 -29.96 -15.40 -18.40
N ASP A 172 -29.87 -15.40 -17.07
CA ASP A 172 -29.11 -14.39 -16.32
C ASP A 172 -27.61 -14.48 -16.64
N ALA A 173 -27.09 -15.71 -16.75
CA ALA A 173 -25.73 -15.95 -17.18
C ALA A 173 -25.45 -15.43 -18.59
N ALA A 174 -26.36 -15.71 -19.54
CA ALA A 174 -26.23 -15.23 -20.91
C ALA A 174 -26.30 -13.69 -20.99
N MET A 175 -27.15 -13.05 -20.19
CA MET A 175 -27.27 -11.60 -20.15
C MET A 175 -26.00 -10.94 -19.57
N ALA A 176 -25.46 -11.49 -18.49
CA ALA A 176 -24.22 -11.00 -17.90
C ALA A 176 -23.03 -11.12 -18.87
N LEU A 177 -22.94 -12.23 -19.61
CA LEU A 177 -21.91 -12.44 -20.62
C LEU A 177 -22.05 -11.44 -21.78
N ARG A 178 -23.26 -11.27 -22.33
CA ARG A 178 -23.52 -10.30 -23.41
C ARG A 178 -23.19 -8.85 -23.05
N ARG A 179 -23.34 -8.48 -21.78
CA ARG A 179 -23.03 -7.13 -21.29
C ARG A 179 -21.53 -6.83 -21.19
N HIS A 180 -20.70 -7.87 -21.08
CA HIS A 180 -19.31 -7.72 -20.66
C HIS A 180 -18.27 -8.30 -21.63
N LEU A 181 -18.70 -9.09 -22.61
CA LEU A 181 -17.86 -9.63 -23.68
C LEU A 181 -18.13 -8.89 -24.99
N GLU A 182 -17.08 -8.70 -25.77
CA GLU A 182 -17.20 -8.17 -27.13
C GLU A 182 -17.84 -9.23 -28.07
N PRO A 183 -18.47 -8.82 -29.19
CA PRO A 183 -19.15 -9.74 -30.10
C PRO A 183 -18.30 -10.91 -30.58
N ASP A 184 -17.02 -10.68 -30.88
CA ASP A 184 -16.09 -11.72 -31.33
C ASP A 184 -15.79 -12.74 -30.22
N GLN A 185 -15.70 -12.27 -28.97
CA GLN A 185 -15.49 -13.14 -27.81
C GLN A 185 -16.73 -13.99 -27.50
N LEU A 186 -17.93 -13.48 -27.78
CA LEU A 186 -19.17 -14.24 -27.65
C LEU A 186 -19.26 -15.35 -28.70
N THR A 187 -18.91 -15.05 -29.95
CA THR A 187 -18.87 -16.06 -31.01
C THR A 187 -17.90 -17.19 -30.68
N GLU A 188 -16.70 -16.83 -30.22
CA GLU A 188 -15.70 -17.81 -29.80
C GLU A 188 -16.15 -18.60 -28.56
N LEU A 189 -16.79 -17.94 -27.59
CA LEU A 189 -17.38 -18.61 -26.43
C LEU A 189 -18.44 -19.63 -26.84
N VAL A 190 -19.34 -19.29 -27.77
CA VAL A 190 -20.35 -20.22 -28.30
C VAL A 190 -19.68 -21.41 -29.00
N ARG A 191 -18.62 -21.17 -29.78
CA ARG A 191 -17.83 -22.24 -30.41
C ARG A 191 -17.26 -23.19 -29.35
N LEU A 192 -16.62 -22.67 -28.31
CA LEU A 192 -16.04 -23.49 -27.24
C LEU A 192 -17.10 -24.29 -26.46
N LEU A 193 -18.24 -23.67 -26.14
CA LEU A 193 -19.33 -24.33 -25.41
C LEU A 193 -20.06 -25.43 -26.23
N THR A 194 -20.00 -25.35 -27.56
CA THR A 194 -20.63 -26.34 -28.46
C THR A 194 -19.71 -27.47 -28.86
N VAL A 195 -18.39 -27.31 -28.75
CA VAL A 195 -17.39 -28.33 -29.11
C VAL A 195 -17.29 -29.45 -28.06
N ASP A 196 -17.43 -29.16 -26.76
CA ASP A 196 -17.20 -30.14 -25.67
C ASP A 196 -18.39 -31.05 -25.31
N ASN A 197 -19.59 -30.82 -25.87
CA ASN A 197 -20.77 -31.61 -25.50
C ASN A 197 -20.92 -32.97 -26.23
N ARG A 198 -20.00 -33.32 -27.14
CA ARG A 198 -20.07 -34.58 -27.90
C ARG A 198 -19.27 -35.74 -27.29
N GLU A 199 -18.30 -35.47 -26.42
CA GLU A 199 -17.42 -36.52 -25.87
C GLU A 199 -17.88 -37.08 -24.51
N GLN A 200 -18.80 -36.41 -23.81
CA GLN A 200 -19.29 -36.87 -22.49
C GLN A 200 -20.52 -37.80 -22.54
N ARG A 201 -20.98 -38.22 -23.73
CA ARG A 201 -22.16 -39.09 -23.91
C ARG A 201 -21.86 -40.53 -24.34
N LEU A 202 -20.59 -40.93 -24.36
CA LEU A 202 -20.15 -42.30 -24.69
C LEU A 202 -19.31 -42.92 -23.55
N GLY A 203 -19.78 -42.75 -22.31
CA GLY A 203 -19.25 -43.42 -21.12
C GLY A 203 -20.36 -44.03 -20.29
#